data_AF-A0AB34HEZ8-F1
#
_entry.id   AF-A0AB34HEZ8-F1
#
_cell.length_a   1.000
_cell.length_b   1.000
_cell.length_c   1.000
_cell.angle_alpha   90.00
_cell.angle_beta   90.00
_cell.angle_gamma   90.00
#
_symmetry.space_group_name_H-M   'P 1'
#
loop_
_entity.id
_entity.type
_entity.pdbx_description
1 polymer ?
#
loop_
_entity_poly.entity_id
_entity_poly.type
_entity_poly.pdbx_seq_one_letter_code
_entity_poly.pdbx_strand_id
1 'polypeptide(L)'
;MAFEAIVKKQIVKLKGPSLKSVDLVIQELINTVKKCTKKLANFPRLCEETERIVANHIREREGKTKDQVLLLIDIQVSYINTNHEDFIGFANAQQRSSQVHKKNTIGNQVGIV
;
A
#
# COMPACT_ATOMS: atom_id res chain seq x y z
N MET A 1 19.59 -7.33 -14.66
CA MET A 1 18.84 -6.24 -15.34
C MET A 1 17.35 -6.56 -15.56
N ALA A 2 16.92 -7.82 -15.73
CA ALA A 2 15.48 -8.14 -15.86
C ALA A 2 14.68 -8.12 -14.54
N PHE A 3 15.22 -8.70 -13.47
CA PHE A 3 14.57 -8.73 -12.14
C PHE A 3 14.21 -7.32 -11.64
N GLU A 4 15.19 -6.42 -11.64
CA GLU A 4 15.02 -5.04 -11.22
C GLU A 4 13.93 -4.31 -12.03
N ALA A 5 13.94 -4.45 -13.36
CA ALA A 5 12.94 -3.82 -14.22
C ALA A 5 11.51 -4.32 -13.92
N ILE A 6 11.35 -5.63 -13.68
CA ILE A 6 10.06 -6.23 -13.34
C ILE A 6 9.60 -5.74 -11.95
N VAL A 7 10.47 -5.76 -10.95
CA VAL A 7 10.16 -5.32 -9.59
C VAL A 7 9.76 -3.84 -9.57
N LYS A 8 10.55 -2.96 -10.20
CA LYS A 8 10.21 -1.54 -10.31
C LYS A 8 8.85 -1.33 -10.99
N LYS A 9 8.57 -2.08 -12.06
CA LYS A 9 7.26 -2.03 -12.75
C LYS A 9 6.10 -2.41 -11.83
N GLN A 10 6.28 -3.34 -10.90
CA GLN A 10 5.24 -3.69 -9.92
C GLN A 10 5.11 -2.64 -8.81
N ILE A 11 6.22 -2.10 -8.30
CA ILE A 11 6.20 -1.05 -7.25
C ILE A 11 5.45 0.19 -7.76
N VAL A 12 5.68 0.63 -9.00
CA VAL A 12 5.00 1.81 -9.57
C VAL A 12 3.47 1.66 -9.57
N LYS A 13 2.94 0.44 -9.66
CA LYS A 13 1.49 0.21 -9.61
C LYS A 13 0.87 0.55 -8.25
N LEU A 14 1.66 0.70 -7.19
CA LEU A 14 1.17 1.09 -5.87
C LEU A 14 0.73 2.57 -5.82
N LYS A 15 1.18 3.43 -6.75
CA LYS A 15 0.82 4.86 -6.76
C LYS A 15 -0.69 5.08 -6.74
N GLY A 16 -1.42 4.41 -7.64
CA GLY A 16 -2.88 4.49 -7.72
C GLY A 16 -3.61 4.13 -6.42
N PRO A 17 -3.48 2.89 -5.89
CA PRO A 17 -4.15 2.48 -4.66
C PRO A 17 -3.71 3.28 -3.43
N SER A 18 -2.44 3.72 -3.34
CA SER A 18 -1.97 4.54 -2.23
C SER A 18 -2.60 5.94 -2.24
N LEU A 19 -2.71 6.59 -3.41
CA LEU A 19 -3.43 7.87 -3.52
C LEU A 19 -4.92 7.70 -3.21
N LYS A 20 -5.54 6.60 -3.69
CA LYS A 20 -6.94 6.30 -3.39
C LYS A 20 -7.17 6.10 -1.89
N SER A 21 -6.23 5.48 -1.19
CA SER A 21 -6.28 5.34 0.27
C SER A 21 -6.30 6.70 0.97
N VAL A 22 -5.45 7.65 0.52
CA VAL A 22 -5.48 9.03 1.04
C VAL A 22 -6.86 9.67 0.79
N ASP A 23 -7.41 9.56 -0.41
CA ASP A 23 -8.74 10.12 -0.74
C ASP A 23 -9.84 9.60 0.21
N LEU A 24 -9.85 8.29 0.47
CA LEU A 24 -10.84 7.66 1.35
C LEU A 24 -10.73 8.17 2.79
N VAL A 25 -9.51 8.36 3.29
CA VAL A 25 -9.27 8.93 4.63
C VAL A 25 -9.74 10.38 4.69
N ILE A 26 -9.45 11.19 3.66
CA ILE A 26 -9.89 12.59 3.60
C ILE A 26 -11.42 12.70 3.54
N GLN A 27 -12.08 11.83 2.78
CA GLN A 27 -13.54 11.76 2.74
C GLN A 27 -14.12 11.48 4.13
N GLU A 28 -13.59 10.50 4.86
CA GLU A 28 -14.10 10.20 6.20
C GLU A 28 -13.77 11.30 7.22
N LEU A 29 -12.64 11.99 7.06
CA LEU A 29 -12.29 13.12 7.92
C LEU A 29 -13.29 14.28 7.73
N ILE A 30 -13.64 14.61 6.48
CA ILE A 30 -14.67 15.62 6.18
C ILE A 30 -16.04 15.20 6.75
N ASN A 31 -16.41 13.93 6.60
CA ASN A 31 -17.65 13.40 7.18
C ASN A 31 -17.67 13.54 8.70
N THR A 32 -16.54 13.26 9.35
CA THR A 32 -16.39 13.39 10.80
C THR A 32 -16.53 14.83 11.25
N VAL A 33 -15.90 15.78 10.55
CA VAL A 33 -16.03 17.22 10.84
C VAL A 33 -17.50 17.63 10.79
N LYS A 34 -18.23 17.27 9.72
CA LYS A 34 -19.67 17.57 9.60
C LYS A 34 -20.50 16.96 10.73
N LYS A 35 -20.17 15.75 11.20
CA LYS A 35 -20.84 15.13 12.35
C LYS A 35 -20.59 15.93 13.63
N CYS A 36 -19.36 16.40 13.85
CA CYS A 36 -18.99 17.19 15.02
C CYS A 36 -19.64 18.58 15.02
N THR A 37 -19.66 19.28 13.89
CA THR A 37 -20.17 20.66 13.77
C THR A 37 -21.69 20.76 13.91
N LYS A 38 -22.44 19.66 13.77
CA LYS A 38 -23.87 19.61 14.17
C LYS A 38 -24.12 20.08 15.62
N LYS A 39 -23.14 19.93 16.52
CA LYS A 39 -23.23 20.44 17.90
C LYS A 39 -23.21 21.98 17.99
N LEU A 40 -22.80 22.66 16.93
CA LEU A 40 -22.74 24.12 16.81
C LEU A 40 -23.97 24.71 16.11
N ALA A 41 -25.04 23.93 15.90
CA ALA A 41 -26.22 24.37 15.16
C ALA A 41 -26.86 25.67 15.71
N ASN A 42 -26.78 25.89 17.03
CA ASN A 42 -27.28 27.11 17.68
C ASN A 42 -26.42 28.35 17.41
N PHE A 43 -25.21 28.18 16.86
CA PHE A 43 -24.25 29.25 16.53
C PHE A 43 -23.86 29.16 15.04
N PRO A 44 -24.76 29.52 14.11
CA PRO A 44 -24.60 29.25 12.67
C PRO A 44 -23.32 29.86 12.07
N ARG A 45 -22.96 31.09 12.46
CA ARG A 45 -21.71 31.73 12.00
C ARG A 45 -20.46 30.99 12.49
N LEU A 46 -20.48 30.50 13.74
CA LEU A 46 -19.37 29.72 14.28
C LEU A 46 -19.26 28.35 13.59
N CYS A 47 -20.40 27.72 13.30
CA CYS A 47 -20.46 26.46 12.57
C CYS A 47 -19.81 26.60 11.19
N GLU A 48 -20.24 27.60 10.40
CA GLU A 48 -19.73 27.87 9.06
C GLU A 48 -18.22 28.15 9.06
N GLU A 49 -17.75 29.05 9.94
CA GLU A 49 -16.33 29.38 10.00
C GLU A 49 -15.47 28.18 10.47
N THR A 50 -15.98 27.38 11.40
CA THR A 50 -15.30 26.16 11.85
C THR A 50 -15.18 25.15 10.71
N GLU A 51 -16.26 24.88 9.99
CA GLU A 51 -16.24 23.98 8.83
C GLU A 51 -15.28 24.48 7.75
N ARG A 52 -15.33 25.78 7.43
CA ARG A 52 -14.46 26.41 6.43
C ARG A 52 -12.99 26.28 6.78
N ILE A 53 -12.60 26.66 8.00
CA ILE A 53 -11.19 26.63 8.45
C ILE A 53 -10.67 25.19 8.45
N VAL A 54 -11.43 24.26 9.03
CA VAL A 54 -11.02 22.86 9.13
C VAL A 54 -10.96 22.19 7.75
N ALA A 55 -11.95 22.41 6.88
CA ALA A 55 -11.94 21.86 5.52
C ALA A 55 -10.77 22.38 4.69
N ASN A 56 -10.44 23.66 4.79
CA ASN A 56 -9.27 24.24 4.11
C ASN A 56 -7.97 23.61 4.61
N HIS A 57 -7.82 23.45 5.93
CA HIS A 57 -6.66 22.78 6.50
C HIS A 57 -6.54 21.33 6.01
N ILE A 58 -7.64 20.56 6.03
CA ILE A 58 -7.66 19.18 5.55
C ILE A 58 -7.20 19.09 4.09
N ARG A 59 -7.69 19.96 3.21
CA ARG A 59 -7.31 20.00 1.79
C ARG A 59 -5.83 20.35 1.61
N GLU A 60 -5.29 21.27 2.39
CA GLU A 60 -3.85 21.59 2.37
C GLU A 60 -3.01 20.37 2.81
N ARG A 61 -3.46 19.67 3.86
CA ARG A 61 -2.79 18.46 4.36
C ARG A 61 -2.91 17.29 3.41
N GLU A 62 -4.01 17.16 2.68
CA GLU A 62 -4.22 16.15 1.63
C GLU A 62 -3.12 16.25 0.58
N GLY A 63 -2.88 17.44 0.02
CA GLY A 63 -1.84 17.66 -1.00
C GLY A 63 -0.47 17.22 -0.50
N LYS A 64 -0.05 17.74 0.65
CA LYS A 64 1.24 17.39 1.28
C LYS A 64 1.38 15.88 1.56
N THR A 65 0.28 15.22 1.93
CA THR A 65 0.28 13.78 2.21
C THR A 65 0.41 12.97 0.93
N LYS A 66 -0.29 13.35 -0.15
CA LYS A 66 -0.17 12.71 -1.46
C LYS A 66 1.26 12.83 -1.99
N ASP A 67 1.87 14.00 -1.89
CA ASP A 67 3.26 14.22 -2.30
C ASP A 67 4.22 13.32 -1.50
N GLN A 68 4.04 13.23 -0.18
CA GLN A 68 4.86 12.37 0.68
C GLN A 68 4.69 10.89 0.34
N VAL A 69 3.46 10.42 0.09
CA VAL A 69 3.19 9.03 -0.30
C VAL A 69 3.85 8.70 -1.64
N LEU A 70 3.79 9.61 -2.62
CA LEU A 70 4.46 9.42 -3.90
C LEU A 70 5.98 9.38 -3.75
N LEU A 71 6.55 10.28 -2.94
CA LEU A 71 7.97 10.29 -2.62
C LEU A 71 8.43 8.96 -2.00
N LEU A 72 7.67 8.41 -1.05
CA LEU A 72 7.98 7.11 -0.44
C LEU A 72 8.00 5.98 -1.49
N ILE A 73 7.08 5.99 -2.45
CA ILE A 73 7.07 5.00 -3.54
C ILE A 73 8.28 5.20 -4.46
N ASP A 74 8.63 6.45 -4.79
CA ASP A 74 9.80 6.75 -5.63
C ASP A 74 11.10 6.31 -4.97
N ILE A 75 11.21 6.41 -3.64
CA ILE A 75 12.32 5.84 -2.86
C ILE A 75 12.40 4.32 -3.07
N GLN A 76 11.28 3.59 -2.98
CA GLN A 76 11.27 2.15 -3.20
C GLN A 76 11.64 1.76 -4.64
N VAL A 77 11.32 2.61 -5.62
CA VAL A 77 11.74 2.42 -7.03
C VAL A 77 13.23 2.72 -7.23
N SER A 78 13.79 3.65 -6.46
CA SER A 78 15.20 4.06 -6.60
C SER A 78 16.19 2.96 -6.22
N TYR A 79 15.84 2.14 -5.21
CA TYR A 79 16.71 1.10 -4.69
C TYR A 79 15.92 -0.12 -4.22
N ILE A 80 16.32 -1.31 -4.71
CA ILE A 80 15.75 -2.59 -4.29
C ILE A 80 16.71 -3.24 -3.30
N ASN A 81 16.30 -3.37 -2.05
CA ASN A 81 17.11 -4.01 -1.01
C ASN A 81 17.08 -5.54 -1.12
N THR A 82 18.03 -6.12 -1.82
CA THR A 82 18.19 -7.59 -1.92
C THR A 82 18.89 -8.22 -0.72
N ASN A 83 19.34 -7.42 0.26
CA ASN A 83 19.95 -7.91 1.50
C ASN A 83 18.91 -8.08 2.62
N HIS A 84 17.63 -7.81 2.35
CA HIS A 84 16.54 -7.98 3.31
C HIS A 84 16.38 -9.46 3.70
N GLU A 85 16.15 -9.75 4.99
CA GLU A 85 16.07 -11.13 5.51
C GLU A 85 14.98 -11.98 4.86
N ASP A 86 13.84 -11.36 4.52
CA ASP A 86 12.74 -12.03 3.81
C ASP A 86 13.07 -12.34 2.33
N PHE A 87 14.15 -11.78 1.78
CA PHE A 87 14.55 -12.06 0.42
C PHE A 87 15.31 -13.39 0.33
N ILE A 88 14.58 -14.47 0.08
CA ILE A 88 15.12 -15.83 0.00
C ILE A 88 16.12 -16.00 -1.19
N GLY A 89 16.16 -15.09 -2.16
CA GLY A 89 17.08 -15.15 -3.29
C GLY A 89 16.86 -16.34 -4.23
N PHE A 90 17.54 -16.36 -5.39
CA PHE A 90 17.34 -17.41 -6.40
C PHE A 90 17.86 -18.79 -5.96
N ALA A 91 19.01 -18.85 -5.27
CA ALA A 91 19.65 -20.11 -4.88
C ALA A 91 18.81 -20.92 -3.87
N ASN A 92 18.28 -20.27 -2.83
CA ASN A 92 17.46 -20.95 -1.83
C ASN A 92 16.02 -21.18 -2.31
N ALA A 93 15.49 -20.37 -3.25
CA ALA A 93 14.18 -20.58 -3.84
C ALA A 93 14.11 -21.86 -4.70
N GLN A 94 15.14 -22.13 -5.51
CA GLN A 94 15.22 -23.38 -6.30
C GLN A 94 15.36 -24.63 -5.42
N GLN A 95 16.06 -24.54 -4.27
CA GLN A 95 16.16 -25.65 -3.33
C GLN A 95 14.80 -25.97 -2.67
N ARG A 96 14.01 -24.94 -2.32
CA ARG A 96 12.66 -25.14 -1.78
C ARG A 96 11.71 -25.74 -2.83
N SER A 97 11.75 -25.30 -4.09
CA SER A 97 10.87 -25.85 -5.13
C SER A 97 11.20 -27.30 -5.50
N SER A 98 12.48 -27.69 -5.45
CA SER A 98 12.92 -29.06 -5.73
C SER A 98 12.68 -30.03 -4.57
N GLN A 99 12.67 -29.58 -3.31
CA GLN A 99 12.21 -30.39 -2.17
C GLN A 99 10.71 -30.70 -2.24
N VAL A 100 9.89 -29.76 -2.71
CA VAL A 100 8.44 -29.99 -2.90
C VAL A 100 8.17 -31.02 -4.01
N HIS A 101 8.96 -31.03 -5.09
CA HIS A 101 8.80 -32.01 -6.18
C HIS A 101 9.20 -33.44 -5.80
N LYS A 102 10.16 -33.63 -4.88
CA LYS A 102 10.55 -34.98 -4.42
C LYS A 102 9.47 -35.69 -3.61
N LYS A 103 8.48 -34.97 -3.06
CA LYS A 103 7.38 -35.57 -2.27
C LYS A 103 6.27 -36.22 -3.11
N ASN A 104 6.23 -35.99 -4.43
CA ASN A 104 5.16 -36.47 -5.31
C ASN A 104 5.51 -37.75 -6.10
N THR A 105 6.64 -38.41 -5.82
CA THR A 105 7.05 -39.66 -6.51
C THR A 105 6.91 -40.88 -5.58
N ILE A 106 5.72 -41.10 -5.02
CA ILE A 106 5.37 -42.37 -4.36
C ILE A 106 4.18 -42.97 -5.11
N GLY A 107 4.38 -44.13 -5.76
CA GLY A 107 3.29 -45.01 -6.19
C GLY A 107 3.34 -45.48 -7.65
N ASN A 108 4.12 -46.53 -7.92
CA ASN A 108 3.61 -47.81 -8.45
C ASN A 108 4.79 -48.73 -8.81
N GLN A 109 5.20 -49.57 -7.87
CA GLN A 109 5.84 -50.84 -8.21
C GLN A 109 4.73 -51.90 -8.22
N VAL A 110 4.22 -52.21 -9.41
CA VAL A 110 3.39 -53.40 -9.63
C VAL A 110 4.37 -54.58 -9.65
N GLY A 111 4.39 -55.36 -8.57
CA GLY A 111 5.14 -56.60 -8.50
C GLY A 111 4.51 -57.64 -9.43
N ILE A 112 5.27 -58.08 -10.42
CA ILE A 112 5.01 -59.30 -11.18
C ILE A 112 5.78 -60.41 -10.46
N VAL A 113 5.06 -61.39 -9.91
CA VAL A 113 5.34 -62.83 -9.97
C VAL A 113 4.04 -63.59 -9.85
#